data_AF-A0A454C9T7-F1
#
_entry.id   AF-A0A454C9T7-F1
#
_cell.length_a   1.000
_cell.length_b   1.000
_cell.length_c   1.000
_cell.angle_alpha   90.00
_cell.angle_beta   90.00
_cell.angle_gamma   90.00
#
_symmetry.space_group_name_H-M   'P 1'
#
loop_
_entity.id
_entity.type
_entity.pdbx_description
1 polymer ?
#
loop_
_entity_poly.entity_id
_entity_poly.type
_entity_poly.pdbx_seq_one_letter_code
_entity_poly.pdbx_strand_id
1 'polypeptide(L)' 'MNDLHLYQGKMPTLRSQRDGIYYVFQNNFYQLTGAEALAFQVLPLEKIEKVKLEVSNRHLLMQAGNVMSVNVIKEL' A
#
# COMPACT_ATOMS: atom_id res chain seq x y z
N MET A 1 17.01 -14.15 -0.01
CA MET A 1 16.89 -13.88 1.44
C MET A 1 15.40 -13.75 1.72
N ASN A 2 14.79 -14.75 2.37
CA ASN A 2 13.33 -14.81 2.50
C ASN A 2 12.91 -14.09 3.79
N ASP A 3 12.70 -12.79 3.68
CA ASP A 3 12.36 -11.85 4.77
C ASP A 3 10.86 -11.84 5.10
N LEU A 4 10.25 -13.00 5.34
CA LEU A 4 8.85 -13.04 5.76
C LEU A 4 8.76 -12.58 7.22
N HIS A 5 8.22 -11.38 7.42
CA HIS A 5 8.00 -10.81 8.75
C HIS A 5 6.50 -10.78 9.04
N LEU A 6 6.11 -11.29 10.21
CA LEU A 6 4.74 -11.26 10.69
C LEU A 6 4.53 -10.04 11.59
N TYR A 7 3.51 -9.26 11.28
CA TYR A 7 3.10 -8.10 12.06
C TYR A 7 1.70 -8.35 12.62
N GLN A 8 1.51 -8.06 13.91
CA GLN A 8 0.21 -8.18 14.57
C GLN A 8 -0.32 -6.79 14.93
N GLY A 9 -1.55 -6.50 14.53
CA GLY A 9 -2.21 -5.22 14.81
C GLY A 9 -1.52 -3.98 14.23
N LYS A 10 -0.60 -4.18 13.28
CA LYS A 10 0.18 -3.10 12.66
C LYS A 10 0.35 -3.37 11.17
N MET A 11 0.37 -2.29 10.39
CA MET A 11 0.69 -2.37 8.98
C MET A 11 2.22 -2.32 8.79
N PRO A 12 2.82 -3.29 8.10
CA PRO A 12 4.22 -3.18 7.71
C PRO A 12 4.44 -2.01 6.75
N THR A 13 5.66 -1.49 6.73
CA THR A 13 6.05 -0.45 5.79
C THR A 13 5.86 -0.93 4.35
N LEU A 14 5.13 -0.15 3.54
CA LEU A 14 5.04 -0.33 2.10
C LEU A 14 6.41 -0.03 1.48
N ARG A 15 6.97 -0.98 0.71
CA ARG A 15 8.28 -0.81 0.07
C ARG A 15 8.11 -0.94 -1.44
N SER A 16 8.73 -0.03 -2.18
CA SER A 16 8.57 0.05 -3.63
C SER A 16 9.13 -1.14 -4.39
N GLN A 17 10.08 -1.89 -3.83
CA GLN A 17 10.73 -3.02 -4.50
C GLN A 17 10.14 -4.40 -4.12
N ARG A 18 8.96 -4.47 -3.49
CA ARG A 18 8.34 -5.73 -3.06
C ARG A 18 6.94 -5.91 -3.67
N ASP A 19 6.47 -7.15 -3.76
CA ASP A 19 5.17 -7.53 -4.35
C ASP A 19 3.95 -7.17 -3.48
N GLY A 20 4.09 -6.19 -2.58
CA GLY A 20 3.05 -5.74 -1.66
C GLY A 20 3.03 -6.46 -0.31
N ILE A 21 1.89 -6.39 0.37
CA ILE A 21 1.66 -6.94 1.70
C ILE A 21 0.59 -8.02 1.60
N TYR A 22 0.82 -9.14 2.26
CA TYR A 22 -0.21 -10.14 2.52
C TYR A 22 -0.77 -9.96 3.93
N TYR A 23 -2.08 -10.10 4.09
CA TYR A 23 -2.74 -9.97 5.38
C TYR A 23 -3.87 -10.98 5.54
N VAL A 24 -4.24 -11.24 6.80
CA VAL A 24 -5.38 -12.08 7.15
C VAL A 24 -6.48 -11.20 7.72
N PHE A 25 -7.68 -11.31 7.19
CA PHE A 25 -8.87 -10.64 7.68
C PHE A 25 -10.03 -11.63 7.71
N GLN A 26 -10.75 -11.72 8.83
CA GLN A 26 -11.86 -12.67 9.00
C GLN A 26 -11.50 -14.11 8.56
N ASN A 27 -10.35 -14.61 9.01
CA ASN A 27 -9.81 -15.94 8.67
C ASN A 27 -9.53 -16.21 7.18
N ASN A 28 -9.56 -15.18 6.33
CA ASN A 28 -9.25 -15.26 4.92
C ASN A 28 -7.95 -14.53 4.60
N PHE A 29 -7.19 -15.05 3.63
CA PHE A 29 -5.93 -14.50 3.20
C PHE A 29 -6.12 -13.55 2.01
N TYR A 30 -5.53 -12.37 2.10
CA TYR A 30 -5.65 -11.32 1.09
C TYR A 30 -4.28 -10.77 0.72
N GLN A 31 -4.19 -10.24 -0.49
CA GLN A 31 -3.08 -9.42 -0.93
C GLN A 31 -3.55 -7.98 -1.05
N LEU A 32 -2.79 -7.07 -0.45
CA LEU A 32 -3.04 -5.64 -0.56
C LEU A 32 -2.78 -5.17 -1.99
N THR A 33 -3.79 -4.57 -2.61
CA THR A 33 -3.70 -3.95 -3.93
C THR A 33 -2.94 -2.63 -3.87
N GLY A 34 -2.41 -2.17 -4.99
CA GLY A 34 -1.77 -0.86 -5.11
C GLY A 34 -2.73 0.30 -4.82
N ALA A 35 -4.01 0.16 -5.17
CA ALA A 35 -5.02 1.16 -4.86
C ALA A 35 -5.27 1.26 -3.35
N GLU A 36 -5.41 0.13 -2.65
CA GLU A 36 -5.53 0.11 -1.19
C GLU A 36 -4.25 0.66 -0.53
N ALA A 37 -3.08 0.29 -1.03
CA ALA A 37 -1.79 0.78 -0.54
C ALA A 37 -1.67 2.32 -0.65
N LEU A 38 -2.15 2.91 -1.76
CA LEU A 38 -2.22 4.37 -1.92
C LEU A 38 -3.23 5.01 -0.97
N ALA A 39 -4.38 4.37 -0.75
CA ALA A 39 -5.38 4.85 0.20
C ALA A 39 -4.82 4.87 1.64
N PHE A 40 -4.03 3.85 2.01
CA PHE A 40 -3.32 3.80 3.28
C PHE A 40 -2.28 4.92 3.45
N GLN A 41 -1.67 5.40 2.36
CA GLN A 41 -0.79 6.59 2.36
C GLN A 41 -1.57 7.91 2.44
N VAL A 42 -2.88 7.86 2.64
CA VAL A 42 -3.79 9.00 2.76
C VAL A 42 -3.86 9.82 1.46
N LEU A 43 -3.75 9.15 0.30
CA LEU A 43 -4.09 9.78 -0.97
C LEU A 43 -5.61 9.90 -1.13
N PRO A 44 -6.11 11.01 -1.68
CA PRO A 44 -7.52 11.18 -1.99
C PRO A 44 -8.03 10.07 -2.93
N LEU A 45 -9.14 9.44 -2.56
CA LEU A 45 -9.76 8.37 -3.35
C LEU A 45 -10.04 8.80 -4.80
N GLU A 46 -10.47 10.04 -5.02
CA GLU A 46 -10.69 10.59 -6.36
C GLU A 46 -9.47 10.51 -7.27
N LYS A 47 -8.26 10.64 -6.72
CA LYS A 47 -7.02 10.51 -7.49
C LYS A 47 -6.70 9.05 -7.78
N ILE A 48 -6.93 8.17 -6.80
CA ILE A 48 -6.69 6.73 -6.93
C ILE A 48 -7.61 6.13 -8.00
N GLU A 49 -8.90 6.50 -7.98
CA GLU A 49 -9.90 6.01 -8.94
C GLU A 49 -9.55 6.36 -10.40
N LYS A 50 -8.94 7.52 -10.65
CA LYS A 50 -8.51 7.92 -12.00
C LYS A 50 -7.37 7.04 -12.53
N VAL A 51 -6.45 6.63 -11.66
CA VAL A 51 -5.21 5.96 -12.09
C VAL A 51 -5.27 4.43 -11.95
N LYS A 52 -6.20 3.88 -11.16
CA LYS A 52 -6.24 2.44 -10.84
C LYS A 52 -6.45 1.53 -12.06
N LEU A 53 -7.07 2.05 -13.12
CA LEU A 53 -7.33 1.32 -14.37
C LEU A 53 -6.27 1.59 -15.45
N GLU A 54 -5.52 2.69 -15.33
CA GLU A 54 -4.51 3.11 -16.30
C GLU A 54 -3.12 2.57 -15.96
N VAL A 55 -2.85 2.36 -14.66
CA VAL A 55 -1.55 1.96 -14.14
C VAL A 55 -1.63 0.54 -13.58
N SER A 56 -0.64 -0.29 -13.91
CA SER A 56 -0.62 -1.67 -13.40
C SER A 56 -0.50 -1.70 -11.88
N ASN A 57 -1.12 -2.70 -11.25
CA ASN A 57 -1.10 -2.90 -9.79
C ASN A 57 0.33 -2.86 -9.21
N ARG A 58 1.30 -3.44 -9.92
CA ARG A 58 2.72 -3.42 -9.53
C ARG A 58 3.28 -2.00 -9.49
N HIS A 59 3.02 -1.17 -10.50
CA HIS A 59 3.49 0.22 -10.51
C HIS A 59 2.79 1.07 -9.44
N LEU A 60 1.51 0.81 -9.16
CA LEU A 60 0.81 1.47 -8.04
C LEU A 60 1.44 1.10 -6.69
N LEU A 61 1.79 -0.17 -6.46
CA LEU A 61 2.53 -0.60 -5.27
C LEU A 61 3.91 0.04 -5.17
N MET A 62 4.63 0.14 -6.30
CA MET A 62 5.92 0.84 -6.37
C MET A 62 5.79 2.31 -5.94
N GLN A 63 4.75 2.99 -6.42
CA GLN A 63 4.46 4.37 -6.05
C GLN A 63 4.09 4.48 -4.56
N ALA A 64 3.19 3.62 -4.07
CA ALA A 64 2.76 3.63 -2.67
C ALA A 64 3.91 3.43 -1.68
N GLY A 65 4.94 2.66 -2.06
CA GLY A 65 6.15 2.49 -1.24
C GLY A 65 7.15 3.65 -1.29
N ASN A 66 7.04 4.55 -2.28
CA ASN A 66 7.88 5.76 -2.41
C ASN A 66 7.17 7.04 -1.96
N VAL A 67 5.85 6.99 -1.78
CA VAL A 67 5.05 8.11 -1.30
C VAL A 67 5.27 8.32 0.20
N MET A 68 5.47 9.58 0.60
CA MET A 68 5.37 10.01 1.99
C MET A 68 3.90 10.23 2.36
N SER A 69 3.46 9.71 3.51
CA SER A 69 2.05 9.82 3.93
C SER A 69 1.64 11.28 4.06
N VAL A 70 0.53 11.67 3.40
CA VAL A 70 0.11 13.07 3.25
C VAL A 70 -0.12 13.78 4.59
N ASN A 71 -0.57 13.04 5.61
CA ASN A 71 -0.77 13.59 6.96
C ASN A 71 0.54 14.07 7.61
N VAL A 72 1.65 13.37 7.35
CA VAL A 72 2.96 13.77 7.90
C VAL A 72 3.41 15.11 7.35
N ILE A 73 3.13 15.39 6.07
CA ILE A 73 3.46 16.68 5.43
C ILE A 73 2.60 17.83 5.97
N LYS A 74 1.33 17.56 6.31
CA LYS A 74 0.43 18.60 6.87
C LYS A 74 0.78 18.99 8.31
N GLU A 75 1.50 18.13 9.02
CA GLU A 75 1.93 18.35 10.41
C GLU A 75 3.32 19.01 10.51
N LEU A 76 4.00 19.24 9.39
CA LEU A 76 5.29 19.97 9.28
C LEU A 76 5.08 21.44 8.91
#